data_AF-A0A6H5ICC5-F1
#
_entry.id   AF-A0A6H5ICC5-F1
#
_cell.length_a   1.000
_cell.length_b   1.000
_cell.length_c   1.000
_cell.angle_alpha   90.00
_cell.angle_beta   90.00
_cell.angle_gamma   90.00
#
_symmetry.space_group_name_H-M   'P 1'
#
loop_
_entity.id
_entity.type
_entity.pdbx_description
1 polymer ?
#
loop_
_entity_poly.entity_id
_entity_poly.type
_entity_poly.pdbx_seq_one_letter_code
_entity_poly.pdbx_strand_id
1 'polypeptide(L)'
;MLLRRYDNRNIRLFNALEHLIELPRVKVRCTEDLTDLIDRAEEAVRSLTELQCPVKFYDNWIVHCVVRKLDANSRESWEISREETPEFPKYQDLVRFLERRIQTLEQSRNTAEPLESAS
;
A
#
# COMPACT_ATOMS: atom_id res chain seq x y z
N MET A 1 -25.26 -15.20 25.69
CA MET A 1 -23.89 -15.59 25.27
C MET A 1 -23.55 -15.21 23.82
N LEU A 2 -24.35 -14.39 23.14
CA LEU A 2 -24.14 -13.97 21.73
C LEU A 2 -23.40 -12.62 21.59
N LEU A 3 -23.49 -11.72 22.58
CA LEU A 3 -22.84 -10.40 22.50
C LEU A 3 -21.31 -10.49 22.51
N ARG A 4 -20.70 -11.28 23.41
CA ARG A 4 -19.23 -11.32 23.56
C ARG A 4 -18.46 -11.78 22.31
N ARG A 5 -19.03 -12.66 21.48
CA ARG A 5 -18.38 -13.09 20.22
C ARG A 5 -18.60 -12.10 19.09
N TYR A 6 -19.77 -11.46 19.06
CA TYR A 6 -20.12 -10.46 18.05
C TYR A 6 -19.35 -9.16 18.26
N ASP A 7 -19.17 -8.76 19.53
CA ASP A 7 -18.30 -7.63 19.91
C ASP A 7 -16.89 -7.83 19.36
N ASN A 8 -16.30 -9.02 19.54
CA ASN A 8 -14.95 -9.30 19.05
C ASN A 8 -14.83 -9.21 17.53
N ARG A 9 -15.86 -9.63 16.77
CA ARG A 9 -15.83 -9.55 15.30
C ARG A 9 -15.97 -8.11 14.82
N ASN A 10 -16.88 -7.34 15.41
CA ASN A 10 -17.04 -5.92 15.08
C ASN A 10 -15.81 -5.10 15.47
N ILE A 11 -15.24 -5.34 16.66
CA ILE A 11 -14.01 -4.66 17.11
C ILE A 11 -12.85 -4.97 16.15
N ARG A 12 -12.67 -6.23 15.73
CA ARG A 12 -11.64 -6.61 14.75
C ARG A 12 -11.88 -5.95 13.39
N LEU A 13 -13.13 -5.87 12.95
CA LEU A 13 -13.49 -5.19 11.70
C LEU A 13 -13.13 -3.71 11.78
N PHE A 14 -13.57 -3.00 12.83
CA PHE A 14 -13.27 -1.59 13.00
C PHE A 14 -11.78 -1.33 13.12
N ASN A 15 -11.06 -2.15 13.87
CA ASN A 15 -9.61 -2.03 14.00
C ASN A 15 -8.88 -2.25 12.65
N ALA A 16 -9.29 -3.24 11.85
CA ALA A 16 -8.71 -3.47 10.52
C ALA A 16 -9.00 -2.29 9.55
N LEU A 17 -10.20 -1.71 9.63
CA LEU A 17 -10.55 -0.51 8.85
C LEU A 17 -9.77 0.72 9.31
N GLU A 18 -9.63 0.92 10.62
CA GLU A 18 -8.81 1.99 11.20
C GLU A 18 -7.35 1.86 10.76
N HIS A 19 -6.75 0.67 10.84
CA HIS A 19 -5.39 0.44 10.34
C HIS A 19 -5.23 0.81 8.86
N LEU A 20 -6.24 0.53 8.01
CA LEU A 20 -6.20 0.93 6.60
C LEU A 20 -6.33 2.46 6.41
N ILE A 21 -7.13 3.13 7.25
CA ILE A 21 -7.29 4.59 7.21
C ILE A 21 -6.05 5.30 7.75
N GLU A 22 -5.43 4.73 8.79
CA GLU A 22 -4.28 5.25 9.52
C GLU A 22 -2.94 4.81 8.94
N LEU A 23 -2.93 4.24 7.72
CA LEU A 23 -1.71 3.89 7.01
C LEU A 23 -0.66 5.01 7.07
N PRO A 24 0.63 4.67 7.24
CA PRO A 24 1.71 5.65 7.36
C PRO A 24 1.84 6.46 6.08
N ARG A 25 2.17 7.75 6.21
CA ARG A 25 2.47 8.59 5.05
C ARG A 25 3.90 8.36 4.61
N VAL A 26 4.09 8.17 3.31
CA VAL A 26 5.40 7.94 2.71
C VAL A 26 6.13 9.28 2.58
N LYS A 27 7.35 9.37 3.09
CA LYS A 27 8.22 10.53 2.86
C LYS A 27 8.81 10.44 1.44
N VAL A 28 9.20 11.60 0.91
CA VAL A 28 9.70 11.72 -0.47
C VAL A 28 10.86 10.74 -0.70
N ARG A 29 10.71 9.86 -1.70
CA ARG A 29 11.73 8.88 -2.15
C ARG A 29 12.26 7.93 -1.05
N CYS A 30 11.44 7.60 -0.05
CA CYS A 30 11.83 6.64 0.98
C CYS A 30 11.36 5.22 0.63
N THR A 31 12.31 4.31 0.35
CA THR A 31 11.98 2.90 0.06
C THR A 31 11.47 2.16 1.29
N GLU A 32 12.02 2.45 2.46
CA GLU A 32 11.58 1.88 3.75
C GLU A 32 10.12 2.23 4.04
N ASP A 33 9.72 3.50 3.86
CA ASP A 33 8.34 3.94 4.08
C ASP A 33 7.36 3.31 3.05
N LEU A 34 7.80 3.10 1.81
CA LEU A 34 6.99 2.42 0.79
C LEU A 34 6.75 0.95 1.17
N THR A 35 7.79 0.26 1.64
CA THR A 35 7.67 -1.13 2.12
C THR A 35 6.74 -1.21 3.33
N ASP A 36 6.93 -0.36 4.35
CA ASP A 36 6.05 -0.32 5.53
C ASP A 36 4.59 0.00 5.15
N LEU A 37 4.38 0.86 4.14
CA LEU A 37 3.03 1.12 3.62
C LEU A 37 2.40 -0.13 2.99
N ILE A 38 3.13 -0.87 2.17
CA ILE A 38 2.64 -2.11 1.54
C ILE A 38 2.32 -3.14 2.63
N ASP A 39 3.26 -3.40 3.54
CA ASP A 39 3.13 -4.42 4.57
C ASP A 39 1.90 -4.18 5.45
N ARG A 40 1.70 -2.94 5.90
CA ARG A 40 0.53 -2.58 6.73
C ARG A 40 -0.78 -2.63 5.94
N ALA A 41 -0.76 -2.25 4.66
CA ALA A 41 -1.94 -2.36 3.80
C ALA A 41 -2.32 -3.84 3.58
N GLU A 42 -1.33 -4.71 3.35
CA GLU A 42 -1.56 -6.14 3.22
C GLU A 42 -2.06 -6.77 4.52
N GLU A 43 -1.53 -6.36 5.68
CA GLU A 43 -1.99 -6.82 6.99
C GLU A 43 -3.46 -6.45 7.22
N ALA A 44 -3.85 -5.21 6.93
CA ALA A 44 -5.24 -4.76 7.04
C ALA A 44 -6.15 -5.54 6.07
N VAL A 45 -5.73 -5.73 4.82
CA VAL A 45 -6.47 -6.49 3.80
C VAL A 45 -6.61 -7.96 4.18
N ARG A 46 -5.56 -8.58 4.73
CA ARG A 46 -5.59 -9.96 5.25
C ARG A 46 -6.56 -10.08 6.42
N SER A 47 -6.52 -9.14 7.36
CA SER A 47 -7.44 -9.09 8.50
C SER A 47 -8.91 -9.00 8.06
N LEU A 48 -9.22 -8.16 7.08
CA LEU A 48 -10.56 -8.07 6.49
C LEU A 48 -10.97 -9.37 5.77
N THR A 49 -10.02 -10.03 5.10
CA THR A 49 -10.25 -11.30 4.41
C THR A 49 -10.55 -12.44 5.39
N GLU A 50 -9.82 -12.53 6.51
CA GLU A 50 -10.08 -13.49 7.59
C GLU A 50 -11.45 -13.30 8.24
N LEU A 51 -11.93 -12.05 8.29
CA LEU A 51 -13.27 -11.71 8.72
C LEU A 51 -14.37 -12.04 7.69
N GLN A 52 -14.00 -12.66 6.56
CA GLN A 52 -14.88 -13.00 5.43
C GLN A 52 -15.55 -11.76 4.82
N CYS A 53 -14.93 -10.58 4.93
CA CYS A 53 -15.41 -9.39 4.25
C CYS A 53 -15.20 -9.54 2.74
N PRO A 54 -16.09 -8.98 1.91
CA PRO A 54 -15.99 -9.06 0.46
C PRO A 54 -14.94 -8.07 -0.10
N VAL A 55 -13.67 -8.22 0.31
CA VAL A 55 -12.56 -7.29 0.04
C VAL A 55 -12.38 -6.99 -1.45
N LYS A 56 -12.62 -7.99 -2.32
CA LYS A 56 -12.54 -7.85 -3.79
C LYS A 56 -13.46 -6.77 -4.38
N PHE A 57 -14.57 -6.46 -3.71
CA PHE A 57 -15.50 -5.42 -4.16
C PHE A 57 -15.10 -4.02 -3.68
N TYR A 58 -14.10 -3.94 -2.79
CA TYR A 58 -13.59 -2.71 -2.20
C TYR A 58 -12.18 -2.34 -2.71
N ASP A 59 -11.69 -3.01 -3.75
CA ASP A 59 -10.37 -2.74 -4.34
C ASP A 59 -10.20 -1.26 -4.68
N ASN A 60 -11.23 -0.62 -5.24
CA ASN A 60 -11.25 0.81 -5.55
C ASN A 60 -11.03 1.70 -4.31
N TRP A 61 -11.66 1.36 -3.19
CA TRP A 61 -11.54 2.09 -1.93
C TRP A 61 -10.17 1.87 -1.29
N ILE A 62 -9.68 0.62 -1.29
CA ILE A 62 -8.36 0.29 -0.74
C ILE A 62 -7.26 1.00 -1.54
N VAL A 63 -7.33 0.96 -2.87
CA VAL A 63 -6.41 1.70 -3.74
C VAL A 63 -6.45 3.19 -3.41
N HIS A 64 -7.63 3.78 -3.26
CA HIS A 64 -7.75 5.20 -2.92
C HIS A 64 -7.09 5.53 -1.57
N CYS A 65 -7.28 4.69 -0.55
CA CYS A 65 -6.65 4.84 0.76
C CYS A 65 -5.13 4.84 0.66
N VAL A 66 -4.55 3.87 -0.05
CA VAL A 66 -3.09 3.72 -0.20
C VAL A 66 -2.50 4.88 -1.03
N VAL A 67 -3.11 5.24 -2.16
CA VAL A 67 -2.64 6.33 -3.05
C VAL A 67 -2.61 7.69 -2.34
N ARG A 68 -3.52 7.92 -1.38
CA ARG A 68 -3.52 9.13 -0.55
C ARG A 68 -2.34 9.21 0.41
N LYS A 69 -1.67 8.09 0.71
CA LYS A 69 -0.51 8.02 1.60
C LYS A 69 0.82 8.12 0.86
N LEU A 70 0.82 7.92 -0.46
CA LEU A 70 2.00 8.10 -1.30
C LEU A 70 2.47 9.55 -1.32
N ASP A 71 3.77 9.74 -1.51
CA ASP A 71 4.36 11.03 -1.83
C ASP A 71 3.94 11.48 -3.25
N ALA A 72 4.12 12.78 -3.54
CA ALA A 72 3.65 13.37 -4.80
C ALA A 72 4.26 12.68 -6.03
N ASN A 73 5.54 12.28 -5.97
CA ASN A 73 6.24 11.68 -7.11
C ASN A 73 5.79 10.24 -7.37
N SER A 74 5.60 9.44 -6.31
CA SER A 74 5.05 8.09 -6.45
C SER A 74 3.60 8.10 -6.92
N ARG A 75 2.80 9.08 -6.47
CA ARG A 75 1.43 9.27 -6.94
C ARG A 75 1.38 9.63 -8.42
N GLU A 76 2.19 10.59 -8.86
CA GLU A 76 2.28 10.95 -10.28
C GLU A 76 2.69 9.75 -11.14
N SER A 77 3.71 9.00 -10.71
CA SER A 77 4.16 7.79 -11.40
C SER A 77 3.07 6.72 -11.49
N TRP A 78 2.23 6.60 -10.46
CA TRP A 78 1.08 5.69 -10.45
C TRP A 78 0.03 6.09 -11.48
N GLU A 79 -0.35 7.38 -11.54
CA GLU A 79 -1.33 7.87 -12.51
C GLU A 79 -0.83 7.69 -13.95
N ILE A 80 0.46 7.96 -14.23
CA ILE A 80 1.07 7.72 -15.55
C ILE A 80 0.99 6.24 -15.92
N SER A 81 1.29 5.33 -14.98
CA SER A 81 1.21 3.88 -15.24
C SER A 81 -0.21 3.39 -15.54
N ARG A 82 -1.23 4.19 -15.25
CA ARG A 82 -2.65 3.87 -15.42
C ARG A 82 -3.28 4.42 -16.69
N GLU A 83 -2.62 5.34 -17.40
CA GLU A 83 -3.20 6.03 -18.56
C GLU A 83 -3.67 5.06 -19.66
N GLU A 84 -3.09 3.86 -19.73
CA GLU A 84 -3.44 2.81 -20.69
C GLU A 84 -4.62 1.90 -20.26
N THR A 85 -5.14 2.04 -19.03
CA THR A 85 -6.17 1.16 -18.46
C THR A 85 -7.43 1.92 -18.03
N PRO A 86 -8.55 1.80 -18.78
CA PRO A 86 -9.78 2.53 -18.48
C PRO A 86 -10.58 1.98 -17.29
N GLU A 87 -10.25 0.78 -16.81
CA GLU A 87 -10.92 0.14 -15.68
C GLU A 87 -10.36 0.60 -14.33
N PHE A 88 -11.15 0.42 -13.26
CA PHE A 88 -10.67 0.65 -11.90
C PHE A 88 -9.57 -0.36 -11.58
N PRO A 89 -8.43 0.09 -11.01
CA PRO A 89 -7.29 -0.77 -10.78
C PRO A 89 -7.60 -1.71 -9.63
N LYS A 90 -7.11 -2.94 -9.70
CA LYS A 90 -7.21 -3.86 -8.57
C LYS A 90 -6.15 -3.49 -7.54
N TYR A 91 -6.41 -3.83 -6.29
CA TYR A 91 -5.44 -3.60 -5.23
C TYR A 91 -4.09 -4.28 -5.51
N GLN A 92 -4.12 -5.47 -6.11
CA GLN A 92 -2.90 -6.19 -6.51
C GLN A 92 -2.07 -5.48 -7.58
N ASP A 93 -2.70 -4.71 -8.47
CA ASP A 93 -1.99 -3.96 -9.49
C ASP A 93 -1.19 -2.81 -8.86
N LEU A 94 -1.79 -2.16 -7.83
CA LEU A 94 -1.11 -1.14 -7.05
C LEU A 94 0.07 -1.73 -6.26
N VAL A 95 -0.10 -2.87 -5.59
CA VAL A 95 1.00 -3.52 -4.84
C VAL A 95 2.17 -3.82 -5.78
N ARG A 96 1.91 -4.43 -6.94
CA ARG A 96 2.95 -4.72 -7.95
C ARG A 96 3.66 -3.47 -8.45
N PHE A 97 2.93 -2.38 -8.64
CA PHE A 97 3.52 -1.10 -9.01
C PHE A 97 4.45 -0.57 -7.92
N LEU A 98 4.02 -0.60 -6.65
CA LEU A 98 4.84 -0.12 -5.53
C LEU A 98 6.09 -0.97 -5.31
N GLU A 99 6.00 -2.29 -5.45
CA GLU A 99 7.17 -3.19 -5.42
C GLU A 99 8.20 -2.83 -6.50
N ARG A 100 7.74 -2.60 -7.75
CA ARG A 100 8.61 -2.15 -8.85
C ARG A 100 9.23 -0.78 -8.55
N ARG A 101 8.47 0.13 -7.93
CA ARG A 101 8.95 1.45 -7.55
C ARG A 101 10.07 1.35 -6.53
N ILE A 102 9.92 0.50 -5.50
CA ILE A 102 10.95 0.21 -4.50
C ILE A 102 12.21 -0.32 -5.19
N GLN A 103 12.08 -1.34 -6.05
CA GLN A 103 13.21 -1.92 -6.77
C GLN A 103 13.95 -0.89 -7.63
N THR A 104 13.21 -0.02 -8.32
CA THR A 104 13.78 1.07 -9.14
C THR A 104 14.55 2.08 -8.30
N LEU A 105 14.00 2.46 -7.13
CA LEU A 105 14.66 3.38 -6.21
C LEU A 105 15.95 2.78 -5.64
N GLU A 106 15.91 1.51 -5.22
CA GLU A 106 17.10 0.78 -4.75
C GLU A 106 18.20 0.69 -5.82
N GLN A 107 17.84 0.38 -7.07
CA GLN A 107 18.79 0.36 -8.20
C GLN A 107 19.38 1.74 -8.49
N SER A 108 18.56 2.80 -8.42
CA SER A 108 19.02 4.16 -8.64
C SER A 108 19.99 4.64 -7.56
N ARG A 109 19.77 4.23 -6.30
CA ARG A 109 20.68 4.49 -5.17
C ARG A 109 22.02 3.80 -5.38
N ASN A 110 22.00 2.52 -5.77
CA ASN A 110 23.21 1.72 -5.99
C ASN A 110 24.04 2.21 -7.20
N THR A 111 23.40 2.81 -8.20
CA THR A 111 24.07 3.37 -9.38
C THR A 111 24.72 4.74 -9.08
N ALA A 112 24.31 5.41 -8.00
CA ALA A 112 24.92 6.66 -7.54
C ALA A 112 26.20 6.47 -6.70
N GLU A 113 26.52 5.24 -6.29
CA GLU A 113 27.72 4.89 -5.49
C GLU A 113 28.85 4.18 -6.28
N PRO A 114 29.31 4.73 -7.43
CA PRO A 114 30.71 4.51 -7.78
C PRO A 114 31.39 5.81 -8.23
N LEU A 115 32.49 6.19 -7.53
CA LEU A 115 33.73 6.87 -8.00
C LEU A 115 34.49 7.73 -6.95
N GLU A 116 34.37 7.52 -5.63
CA GLU A 116 35.19 8.27 -4.63
C GLU A 116 36.20 7.43 -3.82
N SER A 117 36.44 6.17 -4.17
CA SER A 117 37.46 5.33 -3.51
C SER A 117 38.56 4.86 -4.46
N ALA A 118 39.05 5.78 -5.30
CA ALA A 118 40.30 5.63 -6.04
C ALA A 118 40.98 6.99 -6.22
N SER A 119 41.57 7.54 -5.15
CA SER A 119 42.63 8.54 -5.19
C SER A 119 43.46 8.48 -3.92
#